data_AF-A0A524JQQ1-F1
#
_entry.id   AF-A0A524JQQ1-F1
#
_cell.length_a   1.000
_cell.length_b   1.000
_cell.length_c   1.000
_cell.angle_alpha   90.00
_cell.angle_beta   90.00
_cell.angle_gamma   90.00
#
_symmetry.space_group_name_H-M   'P 1'
#
loop_
_entity.id
_entity.type
_entity.pdbx_description
1 polymer ?
#
loop_
_entity_poly.entity_id
_entity_poly.type
_entity_poly.pdbx_seq_one_letter_code
_entity_poly.pdbx_strand_id
1 'polypeptide(L)'
;MHLIRTGPRLNILEIVEIYRLEEKMNGLLHMKRAILKRLLPGLALGAILSLALPAAELVPFTDITTEQAAALIREKEADSLFKIIDVRSAAEFAENRIKDALNIDIKAADFREKIEKLDRNGIYLMFCLGGVRSARAMNLMKEWGFKQAYNLAGGLMKWQAQKLPLESAPVQAAAPSS
;
A
#
# COMPACT_ATOMS: atom_id res chain seq x y z
N MET A 1 26.23 0.11 22.47
CA MET A 1 25.28 -0.07 23.59
C MET A 1 23.93 -0.50 23.00
N HIS A 2 23.66 -1.80 22.94
CA HIS A 2 22.41 -2.37 22.38
C HIS A 2 21.66 -3.01 23.55
N LEU A 3 20.50 -2.47 23.92
CA LEU A 3 19.60 -3.09 24.90
C LEU A 3 18.50 -3.84 24.14
N ILE A 4 18.62 -5.17 24.10
CA ILE A 4 17.56 -6.05 23.64
C ILE A 4 16.59 -6.27 24.81
N ARG A 5 15.36 -5.75 24.71
CA ARG A 5 14.27 -6.06 25.63
C ARG A 5 13.79 -7.49 25.35
N THR A 6 14.08 -8.42 26.25
CA THR A 6 13.47 -9.76 26.26
C THR A 6 12.06 -9.67 26.86
N GLY A 7 11.04 -10.15 26.14
CA GLY A 7 9.68 -10.29 26.65
C GLY A 7 9.57 -11.33 27.78
N PRO A 8 8.43 -11.40 28.48
CA PRO A 8 8.25 -12.30 29.62
C PRO A 8 8.33 -13.78 29.18
N ARG A 9 9.14 -14.57 29.88
CA ARG A 9 9.19 -16.03 29.73
C ARG A 9 8.01 -16.63 30.50
N LEU A 10 6.95 -17.02 29.79
CA LEU A 10 5.85 -17.78 30.38
C LEU A 10 6.30 -19.20 30.67
N ASN A 11 5.89 -19.75 31.82
CA ASN A 11 6.25 -21.11 32.21
C ASN A 11 5.27 -22.15 31.61
N ILE A 12 5.66 -23.43 31.64
CA ILE A 12 4.89 -24.53 31.02
C ILE A 12 3.47 -24.63 31.62
N LEU A 13 3.27 -24.30 32.90
CA LEU A 13 1.96 -24.36 33.55
C LEU A 13 1.03 -23.24 33.05
N GLU A 14 1.55 -22.03 32.86
CA GLU A 14 0.80 -20.91 32.28
C GLU A 14 0.41 -21.19 30.82
N ILE A 15 1.31 -21.81 30.05
CA ILE A 15 1.04 -22.22 28.67
C ILE A 15 -0.09 -23.26 28.62
N VAL A 16 -0.07 -24.27 29.51
CA VAL A 16 -1.12 -25.30 29.58
C VAL A 16 -2.47 -24.70 29.99
N GLU A 17 -2.48 -23.69 30.87
CA GLU A 17 -3.72 -23.00 31.25
C GLU A 17 -4.29 -22.13 30.12
N ILE A 18 -3.44 -21.48 29.32
CA ILE A 18 -3.83 -20.76 28.11
C ILE A 18 -4.48 -21.72 27.09
N TYR A 19 -3.85 -22.87 26.78
CA TYR A 19 -4.42 -23.85 25.85
C TYR A 19 -5.75 -24.44 26.36
N ARG A 20 -5.87 -24.68 27.67
CA ARG A 20 -7.13 -25.16 28.29
C ARG A 20 -8.26 -24.12 28.21
N LEU A 21 -7.95 -22.82 28.23
CA LEU A 21 -8.93 -21.75 28.04
C LEU A 21 -9.33 -21.59 26.57
N GLU A 22 -8.40 -21.77 25.63
CA GLU A 22 -8.72 -21.81 24.19
C GLU A 22 -9.66 -22.96 23.83
N GLU A 23 -9.48 -24.15 24.39
CA GLU A 23 -10.40 -25.28 24.18
C GLU A 23 -11.82 -24.99 24.70
N LYS A 24 -11.95 -24.34 25.87
CA LYS A 24 -13.26 -23.94 26.42
C LYS A 24 -13.94 -22.85 25.57
N MET A 25 -13.18 -21.89 25.05
CA MET A 25 -13.70 -20.85 24.14
C MET A 25 -14.12 -21.43 22.78
N ASN A 26 -13.37 -22.40 22.24
CA ASN A 26 -13.73 -23.11 21.02
C ASN A 26 -14.98 -23.97 21.21
N GLY A 27 -15.15 -24.63 22.35
CA GLY A 27 -16.38 -25.35 22.70
C GLY A 27 -17.63 -24.45 22.75
N LEU A 28 -17.51 -23.25 23.32
CA LEU A 28 -18.59 -22.26 23.37
C LEU A 28 -18.95 -21.72 21.98
N LEU A 29 -17.95 -21.53 21.10
CA LEU A 29 -18.16 -21.11 19.72
C LEU A 29 -18.90 -22.19 18.91
N HIS A 30 -18.57 -23.46 19.13
CA HIS A 30 -19.23 -24.59 18.46
C HIS A 30 -20.68 -24.77 18.95
N MET A 31 -20.93 -24.56 20.25
CA MET A 31 -22.28 -24.62 20.81
C MET A 31 -23.18 -23.47 20.33
N LYS A 32 -22.66 -22.24 20.23
CA LYS A 32 -23.39 -21.08 19.65
C LYS A 32 -23.77 -21.34 18.18
N ARG A 33 -22.87 -21.95 17.39
CA ARG A 33 -23.14 -22.34 16.00
C ARG A 33 -24.19 -23.44 15.88
N ALA A 34 -24.21 -24.39 16.80
CA ALA A 34 -25.21 -25.48 16.82
C ALA A 34 -26.61 -25.00 17.23
N ILE A 35 -26.69 -24.09 18.21
CA ILE A 35 -27.97 -23.47 18.64
C ILE A 35 -28.52 -22.54 17.55
N LEU A 36 -27.65 -21.76 16.89
CA LEU A 36 -28.04 -20.87 15.78
C LEU A 36 -28.54 -21.64 14.54
N LYS A 37 -28.02 -22.85 14.29
CA LYS A 37 -28.49 -23.75 13.22
C LYS A 37 -29.81 -24.45 13.52
N ARG A 38 -30.22 -24.53 14.80
CA ARG A 38 -31.46 -25.20 15.22
C ARG A 38 -32.68 -24.29 15.28
N LEU A 39 -32.49 -22.97 15.18
CA LEU A 39 -33.57 -21.98 15.29
C LEU A 39 -34.18 -21.54 13.95
N LEU A 40 -33.80 -22.13 12.82
CA LEU A 40 -34.37 -21.79 11.51
C LEU A 40 -34.69 -23.02 10.65
N PRO A 41 -35.87 -23.65 10.82
CA PRO A 41 -36.53 -24.35 9.75
C PRO A 41 -37.58 -23.41 9.13
N GLY A 42 -37.32 -22.93 7.91
CA GLY A 42 -38.36 -22.39 7.04
C GLY A 42 -38.68 -20.90 7.19
N LEU A 43 -37.82 -20.05 6.60
CA LEU A 43 -38.32 -18.93 5.81
C LEU A 43 -37.34 -18.64 4.68
N ALA A 44 -37.90 -18.62 3.48
CA ALA A 44 -37.37 -18.23 2.19
C ALA A 44 -36.01 -17.49 2.15
N LEU A 45 -35.09 -18.04 1.36
CA LEU A 45 -34.47 -17.39 0.21
C LEU A 45 -34.30 -15.86 0.31
N GLY A 46 -33.06 -15.39 0.47
CA GLY A 46 -32.72 -13.99 0.15
C GLY A 46 -32.12 -13.15 1.27
N ALA A 47 -31.16 -13.69 2.02
CA ALA A 47 -30.14 -12.86 2.66
C ALA A 47 -28.94 -13.75 2.97
N ILE A 48 -28.19 -14.13 1.94
CA ILE A 48 -26.74 -14.21 2.13
C ILE A 48 -26.38 -12.78 2.49
N LEU A 49 -26.34 -12.49 3.79
CA LEU A 49 -25.75 -11.29 4.34
C LEU A 49 -24.29 -11.38 3.91
N SER A 50 -24.04 -10.84 2.71
CA SER A 50 -22.73 -10.68 2.14
C SER A 50 -21.99 -9.76 3.10
N LEU A 51 -21.30 -10.38 4.05
CA LEU A 51 -20.21 -9.76 4.79
C LEU A 51 -19.07 -9.56 3.78
N ALA A 52 -19.33 -8.72 2.77
CA ALA A 52 -18.29 -7.96 2.11
C ALA A 52 -17.78 -7.02 3.20
N LEU A 53 -16.79 -7.50 3.96
CA LEU A 53 -15.92 -6.61 4.71
C LEU A 53 -15.50 -5.54 3.71
N PRO A 54 -15.74 -4.24 3.97
CA PRO A 54 -15.23 -3.22 3.09
C PRO A 54 -13.72 -3.43 3.01
N ALA A 55 -13.21 -3.71 1.81
CA ALA A 55 -11.79 -3.56 1.55
C ALA A 55 -11.45 -2.15 2.05
N ALA A 56 -10.50 -2.05 2.97
CA ALA A 56 -10.17 -0.79 3.62
C ALA A 56 -9.91 0.26 2.53
N GLU A 57 -10.89 1.12 2.29
CA GLU A 57 -10.84 2.07 1.18
C GLU A 57 -9.81 3.13 1.56
N LEU A 58 -8.75 3.25 0.76
CA LEU A 58 -7.67 4.18 1.04
C LEU A 58 -8.23 5.61 0.98
N VAL A 59 -8.16 6.31 2.11
CA VAL A 59 -8.60 7.71 2.21
C VAL A 59 -7.79 8.57 1.22
N PRO A 60 -8.43 9.30 0.29
CA PRO A 60 -7.71 10.15 -0.66
C PRO A 60 -6.77 11.16 0.03
N PHE A 61 -5.63 11.43 -0.61
CA PHE A 61 -4.62 12.38 -0.14
C PHE A 61 -4.00 12.00 1.21
N THR A 62 -3.66 10.71 1.36
CA THR A 62 -2.97 10.19 2.55
C THR A 62 -1.61 9.58 2.19
N ASP A 63 -0.76 9.51 3.21
CA ASP A 63 0.42 8.65 3.21
C ASP A 63 -0.01 7.18 3.30
N ILE A 64 0.57 6.33 2.47
CA ILE A 64 0.35 4.88 2.49
C ILE A 64 1.68 4.13 2.64
N THR A 65 1.64 2.95 3.24
CA THR A 65 2.82 2.11 3.39
C THR A 65 3.25 1.49 2.07
N THR A 66 4.46 0.94 2.04
CA THR A 66 4.98 0.17 0.90
C THR A 66 4.12 -1.06 0.59
N GLU A 67 3.57 -1.71 1.61
CA GLU A 67 2.66 -2.85 1.45
C GLU A 67 1.33 -2.42 0.82
N GLN A 68 0.76 -1.31 1.29
CA GLN A 68 -0.46 -0.73 0.71
C GLN A 68 -0.22 -0.26 -0.72
N ALA A 69 0.93 0.36 -1.00
CA ALA A 69 1.30 0.79 -2.35
C ALA A 69 1.47 -0.40 -3.30
N ALA A 70 2.13 -1.47 -2.89
CA ALA A 70 2.27 -2.68 -3.69
C ALA A 70 0.91 -3.37 -3.95
N ALA A 71 0.02 -3.37 -2.94
CA ALA A 71 -1.34 -3.86 -3.12
C ALA A 71 -2.14 -2.99 -4.11
N LEU A 72 -2.04 -1.66 -3.99
CA LEU A 72 -2.69 -0.70 -4.89
C LEU A 72 -2.21 -0.88 -6.33
N ILE A 73 -0.89 -1.01 -6.55
CA ILE A 73 -0.32 -1.24 -7.89
C ILE A 73 -0.88 -2.52 -8.50
N ARG A 74 -0.93 -3.62 -7.74
CA ARG A 74 -1.48 -4.89 -8.23
C ARG A 74 -2.98 -4.81 -8.50
N GLU A 75 -3.75 -4.15 -7.64
CA GLU A 75 -5.20 -4.00 -7.80
C GLU A 75 -5.55 -3.15 -9.03
N LYS A 76 -4.76 -2.11 -9.30
CA LYS A 76 -5.04 -1.11 -10.34
C LYS A 76 -4.18 -1.28 -11.60
N GLU A 77 -3.48 -2.41 -11.76
CA GLU A 77 -2.58 -2.65 -12.89
C GLU A 77 -3.28 -2.51 -14.25
N ALA A 78 -4.54 -2.97 -14.35
CA ALA A 78 -5.34 -2.87 -15.57
C ALA A 78 -6.13 -1.55 -15.69
N ASP A 79 -6.07 -0.66 -14.69
CA ASP A 79 -6.81 0.60 -14.69
C ASP A 79 -6.01 1.68 -15.44
N SER A 80 -6.49 2.06 -16.62
CA SER A 80 -5.86 3.09 -17.44
C SER A 80 -5.76 4.47 -16.76
N LEU A 81 -6.60 4.74 -15.75
CA LEU A 81 -6.60 5.99 -14.98
C LEU A 81 -5.69 5.95 -13.75
N PHE A 82 -5.12 4.78 -13.42
CA PHE A 82 -4.09 4.66 -12.40
C PHE A 82 -2.72 5.03 -12.97
N LYS A 83 -1.98 5.86 -12.24
CA LYS A 83 -0.61 6.25 -12.58
C LYS A 83 0.28 6.24 -11.35
N ILE A 84 1.50 5.71 -11.51
CA ILE A 84 2.57 5.85 -10.54
C ILE A 84 3.43 7.04 -11.00
N ILE A 85 3.64 8.03 -10.13
CA ILE A 85 4.37 9.26 -10.45
C ILE A 85 5.62 9.36 -9.58
N ASP A 86 6.78 9.34 -10.22
CA ASP A 86 8.07 9.65 -9.62
C ASP A 86 8.36 11.14 -9.76
N VAL A 87 8.33 11.88 -8.64
CA VAL A 87 8.57 13.33 -8.63
C VAL A 87 10.03 13.72 -8.41
N ARG A 88 10.96 12.77 -8.53
CA ARG A 88 12.40 13.02 -8.50
C ARG A 88 12.89 13.62 -9.83
N SER A 89 14.16 14.00 -9.86
CA SER A 89 14.82 14.44 -11.09
C SER A 89 14.91 13.33 -12.13
N ALA A 90 15.04 13.72 -13.39
CA ALA A 90 15.21 12.76 -14.50
C ALA A 90 16.46 11.87 -14.32
N ALA A 91 17.54 12.41 -13.73
CA ALA A 91 18.74 11.64 -13.41
C ALA A 91 18.44 10.55 -12.36
N GLU A 92 17.81 10.91 -11.24
CA GLU A 92 17.39 9.96 -10.20
C GLU A 92 16.45 8.86 -10.75
N PHE A 93 15.54 9.22 -11.67
CA PHE A 93 14.61 8.30 -12.31
C PHE A 93 15.28 7.35 -13.32
N ALA A 94 16.35 7.80 -13.99
CA ALA A 94 17.12 7.00 -14.93
C ALA A 94 17.94 5.90 -14.23
N GLU A 95 18.47 6.18 -13.04
CA GLU A 95 19.25 5.24 -12.24
C GLU A 95 18.41 4.03 -11.80
N ASN A 96 17.25 4.28 -11.20
CA ASN A 96 16.31 3.26 -10.75
C ASN A 96 14.93 3.89 -10.52
N ARG A 97 13.87 3.10 -10.69
CA ARG A 97 12.48 3.52 -10.52
C ARG A 97 11.56 2.35 -10.25
N ILE A 98 10.39 2.62 -9.69
CA ILE A 98 9.30 1.64 -9.68
C ILE A 98 8.86 1.41 -11.13
N LYS A 99 8.60 0.15 -11.51
CA LYS A 99 8.13 -0.23 -12.84
C LYS A 99 6.88 0.59 -13.23
N ASP A 100 6.81 0.96 -14.52
CA ASP A 100 5.71 1.73 -15.12
C ASP A 100 5.48 3.13 -14.53
N ALA A 101 6.40 3.63 -13.69
CA ALA A 101 6.31 4.99 -13.16
C ALA A 101 6.57 6.04 -14.25
N LEU A 102 5.80 7.13 -14.19
CA LEU A 102 6.01 8.34 -14.99
C LEU A 102 6.89 9.32 -14.21
N ASN A 103 7.91 9.88 -14.86
CA ASN A 103 8.71 10.93 -14.23
C ASN A 103 8.10 12.32 -14.45
N ILE A 104 7.74 12.98 -13.36
CA ILE A 104 7.25 14.37 -13.36
C ILE A 104 7.95 15.11 -12.21
N ASP A 105 9.16 15.59 -12.47
CA ASP A 105 10.03 16.25 -11.48
C ASP A 105 9.35 17.49 -10.86
N ILE A 106 9.13 17.48 -9.55
CA ILE A 106 8.52 18.60 -8.81
C ILE A 106 9.33 19.91 -8.90
N LYS A 107 10.63 19.81 -9.18
CA LYS A 107 11.52 20.98 -9.30
C LYS A 107 11.58 21.53 -10.72
N ALA A 108 11.05 20.82 -11.71
CA ALA A 108 11.05 21.29 -13.09
C ALA A 108 10.04 22.42 -13.29
N ALA A 109 10.38 23.39 -14.14
CA ALA A 109 9.51 24.53 -14.44
C ALA A 109 8.17 24.10 -15.07
N ASP A 110 8.15 22.96 -15.76
CA ASP A 110 6.98 22.38 -16.42
C ASP A 110 6.17 21.41 -15.54
N PHE A 111 6.50 21.28 -14.25
CA PHE A 111 5.81 20.36 -13.32
C PHE A 111 4.30 20.54 -13.34
N ARG A 112 3.84 21.78 -13.16
CA ARG A 112 2.40 22.09 -13.09
C ARG A 112 1.71 21.75 -14.41
N GLU A 113 2.30 22.14 -15.54
CA GLU A 113 1.75 21.87 -16.87
C GLU A 113 1.59 20.36 -17.11
N LYS A 114 2.60 19.55 -16.75
CA LYS A 114 2.56 18.09 -16.88
C LYS A 114 1.48 17.46 -15.99
N ILE A 115 1.35 17.92 -14.75
CA ILE A 115 0.31 17.43 -13.83
C ILE A 115 -1.08 17.82 -14.34
N GLU A 116 -1.28 19.06 -14.80
CA GLU A 116 -2.61 19.53 -15.23
C GLU A 116 -3.17 18.75 -16.44
N LYS A 117 -2.31 18.10 -17.25
CA LYS A 117 -2.70 17.19 -18.34
C LYS A 117 -3.26 15.85 -17.88
N LEU A 118 -3.11 15.49 -16.60
CA LEU A 118 -3.61 14.25 -16.03
C LEU A 118 -5.12 14.35 -15.73
N ASP A 119 -5.82 13.21 -15.77
CA ASP A 119 -7.25 13.13 -15.49
C ASP A 119 -7.56 13.47 -14.02
N ARG A 120 -8.46 14.42 -13.77
CA ARG A 120 -8.80 14.83 -12.39
C ARG A 120 -9.44 13.72 -11.56
N ASN A 121 -10.07 12.74 -12.21
CA ASN A 121 -10.68 11.57 -11.58
C ASN A 121 -9.75 10.35 -11.52
N GLY A 122 -8.51 10.48 -12.02
CA GLY A 122 -7.52 9.42 -11.93
C GLY A 122 -7.02 9.14 -10.52
N ILE A 123 -6.30 8.03 -10.37
CA ILE A 123 -5.73 7.55 -9.11
C ILE A 123 -4.21 7.65 -9.20
N TYR A 124 -3.59 8.39 -8.30
CA TYR A 124 -2.15 8.69 -8.40
C TYR A 124 -1.37 8.16 -7.21
N LEU A 125 -0.43 7.25 -7.45
CA LEU A 125 0.58 6.88 -6.45
C LEU A 125 1.83 7.74 -6.66
N MET A 126 2.10 8.68 -5.77
CA MET A 126 3.23 9.59 -5.86
C MET A 126 4.36 9.15 -4.95
N PHE A 127 5.59 9.20 -5.44
CA PHE A 127 6.76 8.94 -4.62
C PHE A 127 7.96 9.80 -5.01
N CYS A 128 8.90 9.92 -4.07
CA CYS A 128 10.23 10.45 -4.32
C CYS A 128 11.25 9.60 -3.58
N LEU A 129 12.43 10.11 -3.26
CA LEU A 129 13.44 9.33 -2.55
C LEU A 129 12.97 8.93 -1.13
N GLY A 130 12.48 9.87 -0.33
CA GLY A 130 12.11 9.64 1.09
C GLY A 130 10.67 10.00 1.48
N GLY A 131 9.83 10.41 0.53
CA GLY A 131 8.40 10.75 0.76
C GLY A 131 8.07 12.24 0.94
N VAL A 132 9.04 13.11 1.19
CA VAL A 132 8.80 14.54 1.48
C VAL A 132 8.37 15.34 0.23
N ARG A 133 9.10 15.18 -0.88
CA ARG A 133 8.79 15.88 -2.15
C ARG A 133 7.44 15.44 -2.71
N SER A 134 7.14 14.15 -2.64
CA SER A 134 5.87 13.57 -3.11
C SER A 134 4.68 13.95 -2.23
N ALA A 135 4.84 14.08 -0.91
CA ALA A 135 3.79 14.64 -0.05
C ALA A 135 3.41 16.07 -0.48
N ARG A 136 4.41 16.91 -0.80
CA ARG A 136 4.17 18.25 -1.34
C ARG A 136 3.45 18.20 -2.69
N ALA A 137 3.89 17.32 -3.60
CA ALA A 137 3.24 17.15 -4.91
C ALA A 137 1.77 16.73 -4.77
N MET A 138 1.47 15.79 -3.87
CA MET A 138 0.13 15.31 -3.58
C MET A 138 -0.78 16.43 -3.07
N ASN A 139 -0.28 17.29 -2.17
CA ASN A 139 -1.03 18.45 -1.68
C ASN A 139 -1.32 19.47 -2.79
N LEU A 140 -0.37 19.72 -3.68
CA LEU A 140 -0.60 20.57 -4.85
C LEU A 140 -1.70 19.98 -5.76
N MET A 141 -1.68 18.66 -6.01
CA MET A 141 -2.75 18.00 -6.77
C MET A 141 -4.13 18.17 -6.11
N LYS A 142 -4.19 18.08 -4.78
CA LYS A 142 -5.42 18.34 -4.03
C LYS A 142 -5.94 19.75 -4.27
N GLU A 143 -5.06 20.74 -4.16
CA GLU A 143 -5.38 22.16 -4.42
C GLU A 143 -5.82 22.40 -5.87
N TRP A 144 -5.28 21.64 -6.82
CA TRP A 144 -5.62 21.72 -8.25
C TRP A 144 -6.83 20.88 -8.65
N GLY A 145 -7.59 20.37 -7.68
CA GLY A 145 -8.90 19.76 -7.89
C GLY A 145 -8.89 18.29 -8.30
N PHE A 146 -7.76 17.59 -8.15
CA PHE A 146 -7.72 16.14 -8.29
C PHE A 146 -8.57 15.46 -7.21
N LYS A 147 -9.05 14.25 -7.48
CA LYS A 147 -9.90 13.51 -6.54
C LYS A 147 -9.14 12.56 -5.64
N GLN A 148 -8.04 11.97 -6.13
CA GLN A 148 -7.38 10.88 -5.42
C GLN A 148 -5.89 10.80 -5.75
N ALA A 149 -5.06 11.05 -4.75
CA ALA A 149 -3.63 10.79 -4.81
C ALA A 149 -3.14 10.23 -3.47
N TYR A 150 -2.05 9.48 -3.50
CA TYR A 150 -1.43 8.83 -2.35
C TYR A 150 0.07 9.09 -2.35
N ASN A 151 0.64 9.35 -1.18
CA ASN A 151 2.08 9.50 -1.03
C ASN A 151 2.68 8.19 -0.50
N LEU A 152 3.72 7.67 -1.15
CA LEU A 152 4.48 6.53 -0.65
C LEU A 152 5.32 6.96 0.56
N ALA A 153 4.88 6.56 1.76
CA ALA A 153 5.56 6.88 3.00
C ALA A 153 6.96 6.26 3.05
N GLY A 154 7.99 7.08 3.28
CA GLY A 154 9.40 6.66 3.23
C GLY A 154 9.97 6.52 1.80
N GLY A 155 9.16 6.79 0.77
CA GLY A 155 9.58 6.85 -0.63
C GLY A 155 10.30 5.60 -1.15
N LEU A 156 11.13 5.81 -2.17
CA LEU A 156 11.91 4.76 -2.81
C LEU A 156 12.93 4.12 -1.87
N MET A 157 13.46 4.85 -0.88
CA MET A 157 14.38 4.29 0.12
C MET A 157 13.73 3.14 0.90
N LYS A 158 12.50 3.32 1.37
CA LYS A 158 11.78 2.27 2.10
C LYS A 158 11.39 1.11 1.17
N TRP A 159 11.00 1.42 -0.06
CA TRP A 159 10.74 0.42 -1.10
C TRP A 159 11.97 -0.48 -1.36
N GLN A 160 13.15 0.13 -1.51
CA GLN A 160 14.43 -0.56 -1.66
C GLN A 160 14.81 -1.37 -0.42
N ALA A 161 14.62 -0.81 0.78
CA ALA A 161 14.91 -1.52 2.02
C ALA A 161 14.09 -2.81 2.17
N GLN A 162 12.88 -2.83 1.60
CA GLN A 162 12.02 -4.02 1.55
C GLN A 162 12.31 -4.94 0.35
N LYS A 163 13.33 -4.63 -0.47
CA LYS A 163 13.75 -5.41 -1.64
C LYS A 163 12.62 -5.61 -2.66
N LEU A 164 11.74 -4.63 -2.78
CA LEU A 164 10.66 -4.65 -3.76
C LEU A 164 11.21 -4.37 -5.17
N PRO A 165 10.53 -4.84 -6.24
CA PRO A 165 11.03 -4.74 -7.61
C PRO A 165 11.29 -3.30 -8.06
N LEU A 166 12.36 -3.10 -8.83
CA LEU A 166 12.73 -1.86 -9.47
C LEU A 166 13.16 -2.12 -10.91
N GLU A 167 12.91 -1.13 -11.76
CA GLU A 167 13.55 -1.03 -13.07
C GLU A 167 14.72 -0.07 -12.97
N SER A 168 15.89 -0.48 -13.42
CA SER A 168 17.00 0.42 -13.72
C SER A 168 17.07 0.62 -15.23
N ALA A 169 17.73 1.68 -15.69
CA ALA A 169 18.17 1.70 -17.07
C ALA A 169 18.95 0.40 -17.39
N PRO A 170 18.86 -0.16 -18.61
CA PRO A 170 19.83 -1.15 -19.04
C PRO A 170 21.20 -0.49 -18.81
N VAL A 171 22.07 -1.19 -18.08
CA VAL A 171 23.49 -0.83 -18.00
C VAL A 171 23.92 -0.63 -19.44
N GLN A 172 24.14 0.61 -19.87
CA GLN A 172 24.83 0.82 -21.13
C GLN A 172 26.16 0.12 -20.92
N ALA A 173 26.32 -1.04 -21.58
CA ALA A 173 27.59 -1.73 -21.62
C ALA A 173 28.61 -0.67 -21.95
N ALA A 174 29.52 -0.40 -21.02
CA ALA A 174 30.54 0.61 -21.17
C ALA A 174 31.14 0.41 -22.56
N ALA A 175 30.91 1.38 -23.47
CA ALA A 175 31.52 1.33 -24.77
C ALA A 175 33.03 1.22 -24.53
N PRO A 176 33.72 0.21 -25.08
CA PRO A 176 35.16 0.13 -24.94
C PRO A 176 35.73 1.42 -25.53
N SER A 177 36.39 2.19 -24.67
CA SER A 177 37.18 3.36 -25.05
C SER A 177 38.09 2.95 -26.21
N SER A 178 37.86 3.54 -27.37
CA SER A 178 38.73 3.42 -28.55
C SER A 178 40.00 4.23 -28.35
#